data_AF-Q7NLL5-F1
#
_entry.id   AF-Q7NLL5-F1
#
_cell.length_a   1.000
_cell.length_b   1.000
_cell.length_c   1.000
_cell.angle_alpha   90.00
_cell.angle_beta   90.00
_cell.angle_gamma   90.00
#
_symmetry.space_group_name_H-M   'P 1'
#
loop_
_entity.id
_entity.type
_entity.pdbx_description
1 polymer ?
#
loop_
_entity_poly.entity_id
_entity_poly.type
_entity_poly.pdbx_seq_one_letter_code
_entity_poly.pdbx_strand_id
1 'polypeptide(L)'
;MVGDRWVEVIRVASRYYQWNPTTRLSFARVSFGEFRDRIASEHFDGPRVYLQDDVNNFPALKAYYREPQYLARHNLKRTKLWVSGAGLVTPLHFDAVEVLHWMMEGRKRFVCFHPGLRNFYPHGILSTGPFNSQVNADAPDLRAFPRFRRTQPIEFVLQAGEVLYIPAYYWHQVESLDAYNASMSFIWLASMAKNLRYFRQFGRCSGSTKKSSGPSAPTLRAERAGTRNKTTKRARAAQ
;
A
#
# COMPACT_ATOMS: atom_id res chain seq x y z
N MET A 1 -9.54 -18.39 10.31
CA MET A 1 -8.42 -18.33 11.29
C MET A 1 -7.13 -18.12 10.51
N VAL A 2 -6.62 -16.88 10.45
CA VAL A 2 -5.37 -16.53 9.72
C VAL A 2 -4.11 -17.02 10.49
N GLY A 3 -4.25 -17.37 11.78
CA GLY A 3 -3.24 -18.06 12.60
C GLY A 3 -1.96 -17.23 12.83
N ASP A 4 -0.85 -17.90 13.15
CA ASP A 4 0.49 -17.29 13.35
C ASP A 4 1.22 -16.98 12.05
N ARG A 5 0.48 -16.75 10.96
CA ARG A 5 1.09 -16.46 9.67
C ARG A 5 1.86 -15.15 9.73
N TRP A 6 3.05 -15.14 9.14
CA TRP A 6 3.80 -13.91 8.91
C TRP A 6 3.15 -13.08 7.81
N VAL A 7 2.90 -11.80 8.11
CA VAL A 7 2.41 -10.81 7.16
C VAL A 7 3.42 -9.69 7.00
N GLU A 8 3.50 -9.12 5.80
CA GLU A 8 4.27 -7.92 5.55
C GLU A 8 3.38 -6.69 5.79
N VAL A 9 3.81 -5.81 6.68
CA VAL A 9 3.07 -4.61 7.08
C VAL A 9 3.92 -3.38 6.82
N ILE A 10 3.27 -2.29 6.45
CA ILE A 10 3.88 -0.98 6.35
C ILE A 10 3.99 -0.41 7.77
N ARG A 11 5.20 0.00 8.17
CA ARG A 11 5.43 0.77 9.38
C ARG A 11 5.22 2.24 9.10
N VAL A 12 4.39 2.87 9.92
CA VAL A 12 3.99 4.25 9.75
C VAL A 12 4.38 5.04 10.99
N ALA A 13 5.38 5.91 10.84
CA ALA A 13 5.93 6.70 11.93
C ALA A 13 5.03 7.85 12.39
N SER A 14 4.02 8.23 11.58
CA SER A 14 3.07 9.30 11.88
C SER A 14 1.64 8.86 11.59
N ARG A 15 0.65 9.74 11.80
CA ARG A 15 -0.74 9.48 11.41
C ARG A 15 -0.91 9.28 9.90
N TYR A 16 -0.18 10.06 9.12
CA TYR A 16 -0.12 9.93 7.67
C TYR A 16 1.02 8.97 7.34
N TYR A 17 0.76 7.96 6.51
CA TYR A 17 1.91 7.31 5.89
C TYR A 17 2.50 8.28 4.88
N GLN A 18 3.56 8.96 5.28
CA GLN A 18 4.28 9.84 4.37
C GLN A 18 5.11 8.97 3.47
N TRP A 19 4.73 8.95 2.20
CA TRP A 19 5.64 8.50 1.17
C TRP A 19 6.81 9.49 1.12
N ASN A 20 7.96 9.09 1.66
CA ASN A 20 9.17 9.91 1.68
C ASN A 20 10.04 9.57 0.46
N PRO A 21 10.42 10.55 -0.40
CA PRO A 21 11.28 10.32 -1.56
C PRO A 21 12.64 9.70 -1.22
N THR A 22 13.14 9.94 -0.01
CA THR A 22 14.43 9.47 0.49
C THR A 22 14.29 8.17 1.26
N THR A 23 13.35 8.07 2.21
CA THR A 23 13.25 6.90 3.11
C THR A 23 12.30 5.80 2.64
N ARG A 24 11.50 6.05 1.59
CA ARG A 24 10.46 5.14 1.07
C ARG A 24 9.47 4.69 2.15
N LEU A 25 8.57 3.77 1.80
CA LEU A 25 7.77 3.06 2.79
C LEU A 25 8.66 2.06 3.54
N SER A 26 8.58 2.06 4.87
CA SER A 26 9.25 1.06 5.70
C SER A 26 8.32 -0.14 5.83
N PHE A 27 8.84 -1.34 5.55
CA PHE A 27 8.11 -2.60 5.70
C PHE A 27 8.70 -3.40 6.86
N ALA A 28 7.86 -4.17 7.53
CA ALA A 28 8.28 -5.20 8.49
C ALA A 28 7.46 -6.47 8.30
N ARG A 29 8.06 -7.60 8.64
CA ARG A 29 7.34 -8.86 8.78
C ARG A 29 7.02 -9.09 10.24
N VAL A 30 5.75 -9.30 10.54
CA VAL A 30 5.24 -9.58 11.90
C VAL A 30 4.31 -10.79 11.83
N SER A 31 4.09 -11.46 12.96
CA SER A 31 3.02 -12.47 13.01
C SER A 31 1.66 -11.77 12.88
N PHE A 32 0.66 -12.45 12.34
CA PHE A 32 -0.67 -11.87 12.21
C PHE A 32 -1.31 -11.57 13.58
N GLY A 33 -1.01 -12.39 14.60
CA GLY A 33 -1.39 -12.11 15.98
C GLY A 33 -0.79 -10.80 16.49
N GLU A 34 0.53 -10.63 16.32
CA GLU A 34 1.20 -9.37 16.69
C GLU A 34 0.63 -8.17 15.90
N PHE A 35 0.37 -8.34 14.60
CA PHE A 35 -0.27 -7.30 13.79
C PHE A 35 -1.64 -6.90 14.35
N ARG A 36 -2.49 -7.88 14.65
CA ARG A 36 -3.82 -7.66 15.23
C ARG A 36 -3.72 -6.91 16.57
N ASP A 37 -2.81 -7.35 17.44
CA ASP A 37 -2.67 -6.75 18.76
C ASP A 37 -2.15 -5.31 18.65
N ARG A 38 -1.24 -5.04 17.71
CA ARG A 38 -0.73 -3.68 17.43
C ARG A 38 -1.80 -2.72 16.89
N ILE A 39 -2.71 -3.17 16.01
CA ILE A 39 -3.77 -2.30 15.49
C ILE A 39 -4.90 -2.10 16.49
N ALA A 40 -5.15 -3.07 17.37
CA ALA A 40 -6.17 -2.99 18.42
C ALA A 40 -5.73 -2.12 19.62
N SER A 41 -4.43 -1.89 19.79
CA SER A 41 -3.91 -1.06 20.88
C SER A 41 -4.29 0.41 20.71
N GLU A 42 -4.93 0.98 21.74
CA GLU A 42 -5.17 2.43 21.85
C GLU A 42 -3.87 3.21 22.20
N HIS A 43 -2.88 2.51 22.76
CA HIS A 43 -1.58 3.08 23.12
C HIS A 43 -0.59 2.87 21.96
N PHE A 44 -0.15 3.99 21.37
CA PHE A 44 0.80 4.00 20.26
C PHE A 44 2.24 4.16 20.77
N ASP A 45 2.75 3.18 21.53
CA ASP A 45 4.18 3.10 21.88
C ASP A 45 4.99 2.52 20.70
N GLY A 46 5.02 3.26 19.59
CA GLY A 46 5.78 2.91 18.40
C GLY A 46 5.07 3.23 17.07
N PRO A 47 5.70 2.87 15.93
CA PRO A 47 5.12 3.12 14.62
C PRO A 47 3.88 2.26 14.43
N ARG A 48 2.83 2.88 13.89
CA ARG A 48 1.59 2.24 13.46
C ARG A 48 1.90 1.20 12.39
N VAL A 49 1.06 0.18 12.28
CA VAL A 49 1.17 -0.85 11.25
C VAL A 49 -0.03 -0.83 10.32
N TYR A 50 0.22 -0.99 9.03
CA TYR A 50 -0.81 -1.02 7.99
C TYR A 50 -0.59 -2.21 7.06
N LEU A 51 -1.56 -3.12 6.99
CA LEU A 51 -1.55 -4.23 6.06
C LEU A 51 -2.19 -3.80 4.74
N GLN A 52 -1.41 -3.85 3.66
CA GLN A 52 -1.89 -3.75 2.28
C GLN A 52 -1.40 -4.98 1.52
N ASP A 53 -2.29 -5.87 1.11
CA ASP A 53 -1.87 -7.10 0.47
C ASP A 53 -2.85 -7.58 -0.61
N ASP A 54 -2.39 -8.47 -1.48
CA ASP A 54 -3.24 -9.20 -2.41
C ASP A 54 -4.06 -10.25 -1.66
N VAL A 55 -5.37 -10.32 -1.91
CA VAL A 55 -6.26 -11.27 -1.24
C VAL A 55 -5.87 -12.73 -1.53
N ASN A 56 -5.16 -12.99 -2.64
CA ASN A 56 -4.68 -14.34 -2.95
C ASN A 56 -3.66 -14.84 -1.94
N ASN A 57 -3.00 -13.94 -1.21
CA ASN A 57 -2.16 -14.33 -0.08
C ASN A 57 -3.00 -14.84 1.11
N PHE A 58 -4.31 -14.63 1.13
CA PHE A 58 -5.22 -15.08 2.18
C PHE A 58 -6.31 -16.00 1.58
N PRO A 59 -5.96 -17.20 1.11
CA PRO A 59 -6.90 -18.07 0.37
C PRO A 59 -8.15 -18.44 1.18
N ALA A 60 -8.05 -18.49 2.52
CA ALA A 60 -9.20 -18.71 3.39
C ALA A 60 -10.28 -17.63 3.23
N LEU A 61 -9.92 -16.39 2.86
CA LEU A 61 -10.88 -15.31 2.64
C LEU A 61 -11.78 -15.55 1.42
N LYS A 62 -11.35 -16.38 0.45
CA LYS A 62 -12.17 -16.68 -0.74
C LYS A 62 -13.52 -17.32 -0.42
N ALA A 63 -13.66 -17.94 0.75
CA ALA A 63 -14.93 -18.50 1.20
C ALA A 63 -15.92 -17.43 1.71
N TYR A 64 -15.45 -16.20 2.00
CA TYR A 64 -16.21 -15.15 2.68
C TYR A 64 -16.59 -13.97 1.80
N TYR A 65 -16.13 -13.94 0.54
CA TYR A 65 -16.53 -12.92 -0.41
C TYR A 65 -16.84 -13.53 -1.77
N ARG A 66 -17.71 -12.84 -2.52
CA ARG A 66 -17.95 -13.13 -3.93
C ARG A 66 -17.56 -11.89 -4.73
N GLU A 67 -16.80 -12.11 -5.79
CA GLU A 67 -16.51 -11.03 -6.72
C GLU A 67 -17.82 -10.62 -7.44
N PRO A 68 -18.13 -9.32 -7.56
CA PRO A 68 -19.28 -8.87 -8.31
C PRO A 68 -19.25 -9.38 -9.76
N GLN A 69 -20.36 -9.98 -10.22
CA GLN A 69 -20.42 -10.67 -11.52
C GLN A 69 -20.02 -9.80 -12.71
N TYR A 70 -20.31 -8.49 -12.67
CA TYR A 70 -19.93 -7.56 -13.74
C TYR A 70 -18.42 -7.33 -13.86
N LEU A 71 -17.62 -7.77 -12.87
CA LEU A 71 -16.16 -7.78 -12.95
C LEU A 71 -15.61 -9.01 -13.70
N ALA A 72 -16.45 -10.02 -13.98
CA ALA A 72 -16.05 -11.21 -14.72
C ALA A 72 -15.52 -10.89 -16.13
N ARG A 73 -16.07 -9.84 -16.78
CA ARG A 73 -15.66 -9.39 -18.12
C ARG A 73 -14.28 -8.73 -18.20
N HIS A 74 -13.66 -8.43 -17.06
CA HIS A 74 -12.37 -7.74 -17.01
C HIS A 74 -11.24 -8.77 -16.80
N ASN A 75 -10.40 -8.94 -17.82
CA ASN A 75 -9.28 -9.91 -17.80
C ASN A 75 -8.14 -9.49 -16.87
N LEU A 76 -7.95 -8.18 -16.66
CA LEU A 76 -6.92 -7.63 -15.78
C LEU A 76 -7.59 -6.98 -14.58
N LYS A 77 -7.67 -7.76 -13.50
CA LYS A 77 -8.24 -7.36 -12.23
C LYS A 77 -7.40 -7.89 -11.07
N ARG A 78 -7.49 -7.20 -9.94
CA ARG A 78 -6.85 -7.59 -8.67
C ARG A 78 -7.80 -7.31 -7.53
N THR A 79 -7.66 -8.07 -6.45
CA THR A 79 -8.39 -7.85 -5.22
C THR A 79 -7.41 -7.59 -4.09
N LYS A 80 -7.52 -6.41 -3.48
CA LYS A 80 -6.64 -5.94 -2.42
C LYS A 80 -7.33 -5.97 -1.08
N LEU A 81 -6.62 -6.41 -0.05
CA LEU A 81 -7.03 -6.37 1.35
C LEU A 81 -6.32 -5.20 2.04
N TRP A 82 -7.08 -4.46 2.83
CA TRP A 82 -6.59 -3.33 3.62
C TRP A 82 -7.05 -3.49 5.06
N VAL A 83 -6.08 -3.58 6.00
CA VAL A 83 -6.38 -3.69 7.43
C VAL A 83 -5.53 -2.68 8.22
N SER A 84 -6.18 -1.85 9.02
CA SER A 84 -5.57 -0.71 9.71
C SER A 84 -6.24 -0.39 11.04
N GLY A 85 -5.49 0.23 11.94
CA GLY A 85 -6.00 0.79 13.20
C GLY A 85 -6.47 2.24 13.10
N ALA A 86 -7.11 2.73 14.17
CA ALA A 86 -7.71 4.06 14.26
C ALA A 86 -6.74 5.20 13.98
N GLY A 87 -7.16 6.19 13.21
CA GLY A 87 -6.41 7.40 12.88
C GLY A 87 -5.46 7.25 11.70
N LEU A 88 -5.19 6.05 11.16
CA LEU A 88 -4.29 5.90 10.01
C LEU A 88 -4.85 6.61 8.76
N VAL A 89 -4.06 7.51 8.17
CA VAL A 89 -4.40 8.24 6.94
C VAL A 89 -3.54 7.77 5.76
N THR A 90 -4.21 7.38 4.69
CA THR A 90 -3.66 7.24 3.34
C THR A 90 -3.71 8.61 2.67
N PRO A 91 -2.56 9.24 2.33
CA PRO A 91 -2.52 10.60 1.79
C PRO A 91 -3.33 10.75 0.50
N LEU A 92 -3.65 12.00 0.17
CA LEU A 92 -4.37 12.35 -1.05
C LEU A 92 -3.62 11.86 -2.29
N HIS A 93 -4.23 10.95 -3.06
CA HIS A 93 -3.63 10.37 -4.27
C HIS A 93 -4.72 10.04 -5.29
N PHE A 94 -4.31 9.65 -6.50
CA PHE A 94 -5.22 9.08 -7.49
C PHE A 94 -4.66 7.77 -8.04
N ASP A 95 -5.57 6.92 -8.51
CA ASP A 95 -5.25 5.67 -9.18
C ASP A 95 -5.62 5.71 -10.66
N ALA A 96 -4.84 5.06 -11.52
CA ALA A 96 -5.17 4.87 -12.94
C ALA A 96 -6.01 3.60 -13.21
N VAL A 97 -6.70 3.13 -12.18
CA VAL A 97 -7.55 1.93 -12.19
C VAL A 97 -8.89 2.26 -11.58
N GLU A 98 -9.90 1.49 -11.96
CA GLU A 98 -11.22 1.55 -11.35
C GLU A 98 -11.18 0.78 -10.03
N VAL A 99 -11.82 1.31 -8.98
CA VAL A 99 -11.81 0.68 -7.65
C VAL A 99 -13.23 0.57 -7.13
N LEU A 100 -13.62 -0.63 -6.73
CA LEU A 100 -14.80 -0.89 -5.93
C LEU A 100 -14.34 -1.28 -4.53
N HIS A 101 -14.46 -0.36 -3.57
CA HIS A 101 -13.99 -0.48 -2.21
C HIS A 101 -15.14 -0.90 -1.29
N TRP A 102 -15.07 -2.13 -0.78
CA TRP A 102 -16.03 -2.68 0.16
C TRP A 102 -15.49 -2.58 1.58
N MET A 103 -16.26 -1.95 2.47
CA MET A 103 -15.95 -1.87 3.88
C MET A 103 -16.53 -3.09 4.61
N MET A 104 -15.67 -3.97 5.14
CA MET A 104 -16.11 -5.20 5.79
C MET A 104 -16.35 -4.98 7.29
N GLU A 105 -15.48 -4.20 7.93
CA GLU A 105 -15.55 -3.93 9.37
C GLU A 105 -14.91 -2.58 9.71
N GLY A 106 -15.49 -1.84 10.65
CA GLY A 106 -15.07 -0.49 11.04
C GLY A 106 -15.63 0.60 10.13
N ARG A 107 -15.00 1.77 10.14
CA ARG A 107 -15.41 2.96 9.38
C ARG A 107 -14.23 3.68 8.78
N LYS A 108 -14.37 4.12 7.53
CA LYS A 108 -13.36 4.92 6.84
C LYS A 108 -13.93 6.24 6.34
N ARG A 109 -13.29 7.36 6.68
CA ARG A 109 -13.60 8.67 6.11
C ARG A 109 -12.88 8.81 4.78
N PHE A 110 -13.62 9.17 3.74
CA PHE A 110 -13.11 9.46 2.41
C PHE A 110 -13.28 10.95 2.13
N VAL A 111 -12.22 11.57 1.62
CA VAL A 111 -12.27 12.92 1.03
C VAL A 111 -11.88 12.79 -0.44
N CYS A 112 -12.87 12.87 -1.32
CA CYS A 112 -12.72 12.62 -2.75
C CYS A 112 -12.80 13.91 -3.56
N PHE A 113 -12.14 13.94 -4.71
CA PHE A 113 -12.21 15.05 -5.65
C PHE A 113 -12.20 14.57 -7.09
N HIS A 114 -12.80 15.38 -7.97
CA HIS A 114 -12.78 15.11 -9.41
C HIS A 114 -11.36 15.07 -9.99
N PRO A 115 -11.15 14.33 -11.10
CA PRO A 115 -9.87 14.25 -11.78
C PRO A 115 -9.30 15.61 -12.18
N GLY A 116 -7.98 15.71 -12.18
CA GLY A 116 -7.22 16.93 -12.47
C GLY A 116 -5.79 16.83 -11.95
N LEU A 117 -4.87 17.71 -12.36
CA LEU A 117 -3.49 17.68 -11.82
C LEU A 117 -3.10 19.00 -11.16
N ARG A 118 -3.40 20.12 -11.84
CA ARG A 118 -2.88 21.44 -11.47
C ARG A 118 -3.25 21.85 -10.05
N ASN A 119 -4.47 21.53 -9.63
CA ASN A 119 -4.98 21.93 -8.32
C ASN A 119 -4.46 21.02 -7.18
N PHE A 120 -3.94 19.84 -7.51
CA PHE A 120 -3.54 18.81 -6.54
C PHE A 120 -2.03 18.65 -6.37
N TYR A 121 -1.21 19.41 -7.11
CA TYR A 121 0.24 19.47 -6.89
C TYR A 121 0.92 18.10 -6.67
N PRO A 122 0.78 17.14 -7.62
CA PRO A 122 1.41 15.83 -7.48
C PRO A 122 2.93 15.96 -7.30
N HIS A 123 3.55 15.03 -6.60
CA HIS A 123 5.01 14.90 -6.59
C HIS A 123 5.56 14.69 -8.01
N GLY A 124 6.83 15.05 -8.23
CA GLY A 124 7.51 14.93 -9.53
C GLY A 124 7.40 13.53 -10.14
N ILE A 125 7.42 13.43 -11.48
CA ILE A 125 7.15 12.16 -12.19
C ILE A 125 8.22 11.08 -11.92
N LEU A 126 9.43 11.50 -11.56
CA LEU A 126 10.55 10.62 -11.19
C LEU A 126 10.60 10.32 -9.68
N SER A 127 9.67 10.87 -8.89
CA SER A 127 9.53 10.54 -7.48
C SER A 127 8.99 9.11 -7.34
N THR A 128 9.23 8.44 -6.22
CA THR A 128 8.66 7.09 -5.97
C THR A 128 7.19 7.11 -5.52
N GLY A 129 6.53 8.28 -5.55
CA GLY A 129 5.10 8.46 -5.28
C GLY A 129 4.45 9.53 -6.17
N PRO A 130 4.56 9.43 -7.51
CA PRO A 130 4.23 10.51 -8.46
C PRO A 130 2.72 10.76 -8.62
N PHE A 131 1.90 9.93 -7.97
CA PHE A 131 0.44 10.00 -7.94
C PHE A 131 -0.11 10.59 -6.63
N ASN A 132 0.75 10.77 -5.63
CA ASN A 132 0.40 11.42 -4.38
C ASN A 132 0.48 12.94 -4.55
N SER A 133 -0.46 13.62 -3.91
CA SER A 133 -0.48 15.07 -3.74
C SER A 133 0.53 15.48 -2.68
N GLN A 134 1.15 16.65 -2.88
CA GLN A 134 1.89 17.32 -1.81
C GLN A 134 0.97 17.99 -0.77
N VAL A 135 -0.33 18.11 -1.07
CA VAL A 135 -1.32 18.75 -0.22
C VAL A 135 -1.91 17.72 0.75
N ASN A 136 -1.93 18.07 2.03
CA ASN A 136 -2.79 17.40 3.01
C ASN A 136 -4.22 17.96 2.90
N ALA A 137 -5.21 17.11 2.63
CA ALA A 137 -6.60 17.55 2.45
C ALA A 137 -7.23 18.07 3.76
N ASP A 138 -6.79 17.58 4.92
CA ASP A 138 -7.33 17.98 6.22
C ASP A 138 -6.79 19.34 6.70
N ALA A 139 -5.59 19.70 6.25
CA ALA A 139 -4.92 20.93 6.63
C ALA A 139 -4.07 21.46 5.46
N PRO A 140 -4.69 22.00 4.40
CA PRO A 140 -3.96 22.42 3.21
C PRO A 140 -3.17 23.72 3.47
N ASP A 141 -1.87 23.71 3.18
CA ASP A 141 -1.08 24.95 3.13
C ASP A 141 -1.41 25.73 1.85
N LEU A 142 -2.37 26.64 1.95
CA LEU A 142 -2.84 27.44 0.81
C LEU A 142 -1.86 28.55 0.41
N ARG A 143 -0.80 28.82 1.20
CA ARG A 143 0.28 29.73 0.79
C ARG A 143 1.20 29.01 -0.19
N ALA A 144 1.57 27.75 0.11
CA ALA A 144 2.37 26.90 -0.77
C ALA A 144 1.56 26.38 -1.97
N PHE A 145 0.27 26.05 -1.77
CA PHE A 145 -0.59 25.37 -2.75
C PHE A 145 -1.87 26.14 -3.07
N PRO A 146 -1.80 27.40 -3.55
CA PRO A 146 -2.95 28.29 -3.67
C PRO A 146 -4.06 27.79 -4.61
N ARG A 147 -3.74 26.97 -5.64
CA ARG A 147 -4.74 26.40 -6.56
C ARG A 147 -5.63 25.34 -5.90
N PHE A 148 -5.23 24.80 -4.75
CA PHE A 148 -6.05 23.83 -4.02
C PHE A 148 -7.36 24.46 -3.55
N ARG A 149 -7.43 25.79 -3.35
CA ARG A 149 -8.68 26.53 -3.06
C ARG A 149 -9.78 26.35 -4.12
N ARG A 150 -9.43 25.89 -5.32
CA ARG A 150 -10.35 25.69 -6.45
C ARG A 150 -10.94 24.28 -6.50
N THR A 151 -10.53 23.39 -5.60
CA THR A 151 -11.07 22.03 -5.52
C THR A 151 -12.37 22.05 -4.73
N GLN A 152 -13.24 21.07 -4.99
CA GLN A 152 -14.47 20.86 -4.23
C GLN A 152 -14.43 19.44 -3.67
N PRO A 153 -14.30 19.26 -2.34
CA PRO A 153 -14.28 17.95 -1.74
C PRO A 153 -15.68 17.33 -1.75
N ILE A 154 -15.72 16.01 -1.97
CA ILE A 154 -16.87 15.15 -1.68
C ILE A 154 -16.43 14.30 -0.50
N GLU A 155 -17.04 14.54 0.66
CA GLU A 155 -16.64 13.91 1.91
C GLU A 155 -17.77 13.04 2.47
N PHE A 156 -17.42 11.84 2.93
CA PHE A 156 -18.35 10.92 3.57
C PHE A 156 -17.60 9.88 4.40
N VAL A 157 -18.32 9.20 5.29
CA VAL A 157 -17.81 8.07 6.07
C VAL A 157 -18.46 6.79 5.56
N LEU A 158 -17.64 5.90 5.04
CA LEU A 158 -18.04 4.57 4.59
C LEU A 158 -18.13 3.63 5.81
N GLN A 159 -19.30 3.06 6.04
CA GLN A 159 -19.64 2.17 7.14
C GLN A 159 -19.44 0.71 6.74
N ALA A 160 -19.29 -0.18 7.73
CA ALA A 160 -19.28 -1.63 7.50
C ALA A 160 -20.52 -2.10 6.73
N GLY A 161 -20.31 -2.93 5.70
CA GLY A 161 -21.33 -3.39 4.77
C GLY A 161 -21.48 -2.52 3.52
N GLU A 162 -21.02 -1.27 3.54
CA GLU A 162 -21.15 -0.36 2.40
C GLU A 162 -20.03 -0.55 1.36
N VAL A 163 -20.34 -0.16 0.13
CA VAL A 163 -19.44 -0.24 -1.01
C VAL A 163 -19.33 1.12 -1.68
N LEU A 164 -18.09 1.59 -1.85
CA LEU A 164 -17.76 2.81 -2.58
C LEU A 164 -17.16 2.47 -3.93
N TYR A 165 -17.71 3.03 -5.01
CA TYR A 165 -17.03 3.05 -6.30
C TYR A 165 -16.19 4.33 -6.44
N ILE A 166 -14.89 4.16 -6.65
CA ILE A 166 -13.94 5.24 -6.94
C ILE A 166 -13.54 5.11 -8.41
N PRO A 167 -14.03 6.00 -9.29
CA PRO A 167 -13.65 5.95 -10.70
C PRO A 167 -12.16 6.25 -10.85
N ALA A 168 -11.54 5.63 -11.85
CA ALA A 168 -10.14 5.93 -12.17
C ALA A 168 -9.91 7.44 -12.30
N TYR A 169 -8.76 7.88 -11.79
CA TYR A 169 -8.25 9.25 -11.76
C TYR A 169 -8.91 10.19 -10.74
N TYR A 170 -9.89 9.73 -9.96
CA TYR A 170 -10.39 10.49 -8.82
C TYR A 170 -9.31 10.58 -7.74
N TRP A 171 -9.14 11.80 -7.23
CA TRP A 171 -8.30 12.00 -6.07
C TRP A 171 -9.05 11.59 -4.83
N HIS A 172 -8.38 10.92 -3.90
CA HIS A 172 -8.99 10.51 -2.65
C HIS A 172 -7.94 10.45 -1.52
N GLN A 173 -8.36 10.90 -0.35
CA GLN A 173 -7.67 10.69 0.93
C GLN A 173 -8.55 9.78 1.79
N VAL A 174 -7.94 8.83 2.49
CA VAL A 174 -8.69 7.82 3.26
C VAL A 174 -8.16 7.76 4.68
N GLU A 175 -9.04 7.90 5.64
CA GLU A 175 -8.73 7.81 7.06
C GLU A 175 -9.50 6.64 7.70
N SER A 176 -8.81 5.84 8.50
CA SER A 176 -9.42 4.78 9.32
C SER A 176 -9.90 5.36 10.65
N LEU A 177 -11.17 5.19 11.02
CA LEU A 177 -11.75 5.87 12.17
C LEU A 177 -11.81 4.99 13.43
N ASP A 178 -12.05 3.69 13.26
CA ASP A 178 -12.27 2.78 14.39
C ASP A 178 -10.99 2.08 14.83
N ALA A 179 -10.97 1.46 16.02
CA ALA A 179 -9.81 0.72 16.52
C ALA A 179 -9.36 -0.37 15.53
N TYR A 180 -10.31 -1.03 14.87
CA TYR A 180 -10.07 -2.03 13.85
C TYR A 180 -10.85 -1.70 12.58
N ASN A 181 -10.17 -1.72 11.43
CA ASN A 181 -10.79 -1.47 10.12
C ASN A 181 -10.30 -2.53 9.14
N ALA A 182 -11.24 -3.22 8.50
CA ALA A 182 -10.96 -4.17 7.43
C ALA A 182 -11.80 -3.85 6.21
N SER A 183 -11.16 -3.80 5.05
CA SER A 183 -11.81 -3.45 3.78
C SER A 183 -11.14 -4.17 2.62
N MET A 184 -11.87 -4.32 1.52
CA MET A 184 -11.42 -5.00 0.32
C MET A 184 -11.67 -4.13 -0.91
N SER A 185 -10.67 -3.96 -1.77
CA SER A 185 -10.84 -3.29 -3.06
C SER A 185 -10.83 -4.31 -4.20
N PHE A 186 -11.87 -4.32 -5.01
CA PHE A 186 -11.83 -4.94 -6.34
C PHE A 186 -11.37 -3.89 -7.35
N ILE A 187 -10.30 -4.21 -8.08
CA ILE A 187 -9.58 -3.26 -8.92
C ILE A 187 -9.49 -3.80 -10.33
N TRP A 188 -9.82 -2.98 -11.33
CA TRP A 188 -9.69 -3.36 -12.74
C TRP A 188 -9.21 -2.19 -13.60
N LEU A 189 -8.72 -2.50 -14.81
CA LEU A 189 -8.22 -1.47 -15.71
C LEU A 189 -9.31 -0.50 -16.16
N ALA A 190 -8.96 0.78 -16.16
CA ALA A 190 -9.74 1.82 -16.80
C ALA A 190 -9.79 1.63 -18.32
N SER A 191 -10.93 1.98 -18.92
CA SER A 191 -11.11 1.91 -20.38
C SER A 191 -10.14 2.83 -21.12
N MET A 192 -9.78 2.48 -22.37
CA MET A 192 -8.93 3.33 -23.21
C MET A 192 -9.51 4.73 -23.43
N ALA A 193 -10.84 4.86 -23.56
CA ALA A 193 -11.50 6.15 -23.66
C ALA A 193 -11.26 7.02 -22.40
N LYS A 194 -11.34 6.41 -21.21
CA LYS A 194 -11.06 7.12 -19.94
C LYS A 194 -9.58 7.49 -19.83
N ASN A 195 -8.66 6.59 -20.22
CA ASN A 195 -7.23 6.85 -20.24
C ASN A 195 -6.87 8.01 -21.18
N LEU A 196 -7.53 8.10 -22.34
CA LEU A 196 -7.35 9.19 -23.29
C LEU A 196 -7.94 10.51 -22.77
N ARG A 197 -9.13 10.47 -22.15
CA ARG A 197 -9.75 11.65 -21.52
C ARG A 197 -8.86 12.25 -20.43
N TYR A 198 -8.21 11.41 -19.63
CA TYR A 198 -7.32 11.81 -18.54
C TYR A 198 -5.84 11.53 -18.86
N PHE A 199 -5.43 11.71 -20.13
CA PHE A 199 -4.09 11.35 -20.61
C PHE A 199 -2.95 11.96 -19.79
N ARG A 200 -3.15 13.15 -19.22
CA ARG A 200 -2.13 13.81 -18.39
C ARG A 200 -1.91 13.09 -17.06
N GLN A 201 -2.97 12.55 -16.45
CA GLN A 201 -2.85 11.71 -15.25
C GLN A 201 -2.31 10.33 -15.63
N PHE A 202 -2.87 9.71 -16.67
CA PHE A 202 -2.43 8.42 -17.19
C PHE A 202 -0.94 8.39 -17.54
N GLY A 203 -0.44 9.40 -18.24
CA GLY A 203 0.96 9.50 -18.66
C GLY A 203 1.95 9.55 -17.48
N ARG A 204 1.50 9.94 -16.28
CA ARG A 204 2.34 9.84 -15.07
C ARG A 204 2.54 8.39 -14.64
N CYS A 205 1.56 7.52 -14.90
CA CYS A 205 1.60 6.11 -14.54
C CYS A 205 2.48 5.29 -15.51
N SER A 206 2.57 5.73 -16.77
CA SER A 206 3.39 5.07 -17.80
C SER A 206 4.90 5.30 -17.64
N GLY A 207 5.33 6.29 -16.85
CA GLY A 207 6.75 6.62 -16.63
C GLY A 207 7.49 5.75 -15.60
N SER A 208 6.79 4.85 -14.91
CA SER A 208 7.33 4.02 -13.81
C SER A 208 8.11 2.77 -14.28
N THR A 209 8.28 2.54 -15.58
CA THR A 209 8.83 1.27 -16.11
C THR A 209 10.35 1.23 -16.28
N LYS A 210 11.11 2.26 -15.89
CA LYS A 210 12.58 2.10 -15.77
C LYS A 210 12.90 1.30 -14.51
N LYS A 211 13.05 -0.01 -14.67
CA LYS A 211 13.64 -0.97 -13.72
C LYS A 211 14.84 -0.35 -13.01
N SER A 212 14.70 -0.05 -11.72
CA SER A 212 15.85 -0.01 -10.82
C SER A 212 16.20 -1.46 -10.49
N SER A 213 17.07 -2.07 -11.30
CA SER A 213 17.79 -3.28 -10.91
C SER A 213 18.68 -2.92 -9.72
N GLY A 214 18.16 -3.08 -8.50
CA GLY A 214 19.00 -3.16 -7.30
C GLY A 214 19.82 -4.46 -7.34
N PRO A 215 21.06 -4.44 -6.84
CA PRO A 215 21.95 -5.58 -6.95
C PRO A 215 21.36 -6.79 -6.23
N SER A 216 21.40 -7.93 -6.90
CA SER A 216 21.13 -9.25 -6.34
C SER A 216 21.93 -9.46 -5.06
N ALA A 217 21.24 -9.80 -3.97
CA ALA A 217 21.87 -10.17 -2.71
C ALA A 217 22.90 -11.30 -2.91
N PRO A 218 24.06 -11.25 -2.24
CA PRO A 218 25.07 -12.29 -2.37
C PRO A 218 24.55 -13.60 -1.76
N THR A 219 24.62 -14.66 -2.55
CA THR A 219 24.44 -16.05 -2.10
C THR A 219 25.41 -16.34 -0.96
N LEU A 220 24.87 -16.55 0.24
CA LEU A 220 25.57 -17.12 1.38
C LEU A 220 26.02 -18.54 1.01
N ARG A 221 27.31 -18.69 0.70
CA ARG A 221 27.97 -19.97 0.54
C ARG A 221 28.18 -20.56 1.93
N ALA A 222 27.47 -21.63 2.24
CA ALA A 222 27.63 -22.38 3.47
C ALA A 222 29.06 -22.94 3.56
N GLU A 223 29.87 -22.41 4.49
CA GLU A 223 31.08 -23.08 4.96
C GLU A 223 30.67 -24.33 5.73
N ARG A 224 30.87 -25.50 5.11
CA ARG A 224 30.89 -26.77 5.83
C ARG A 224 32.25 -26.90 6.51
N ALA A 225 32.28 -26.63 7.82
CA ALA A 225 33.29 -27.16 8.71
C ALA A 225 33.16 -28.70 8.73
N GLY A 226 34.22 -29.38 8.31
CA GLY A 226 34.27 -30.84 8.21
C GLY A 226 35.71 -31.34 8.36
N THR A 227 36.16 -31.37 9.62
CA THR A 227 37.14 -32.29 10.21
C THR A 227 38.02 -33.13 9.27
N ARG A 228 39.33 -32.86 9.25
CA ARG A 228 40.35 -33.91 9.03
C ARG A 228 41.52 -33.77 9.98
N ASN A 229 41.52 -34.69 10.93
CA ASN A 229 42.60 -35.04 11.84
C ASN A 229 43.73 -35.72 11.03
N LYS A 230 44.98 -35.23 11.09
CA LYS A 230 46.18 -36.02 10.78
C LYS A 230 47.38 -35.53 11.60
N THR A 231 47.53 -36.21 12.72
CA THR A 231 48.74 -36.62 13.44
C THR A 231 50.10 -36.27 12.84
N THR A 232 50.92 -35.63 13.69
CA THR A 232 52.38 -35.55 13.65
C THR A 232 53.06 -36.90 13.88
N LYS A 233 54.09 -37.25 13.08
CA LYS A 233 55.23 -38.07 13.55
C LYS A 233 56.51 -37.74 12.78
N ARG A 234 57.62 -37.80 13.51
CA ARG A 234 58.97 -37.29 13.23
C ARG A 234 59.83 -38.23 12.34
N ALA A 235 60.72 -37.59 11.56
CA ALA A 235 62.18 -37.76 11.40
C ALA A 235 62.89 -39.11 11.05
N ARG A 236 64.00 -38.92 10.29
CA ARG A 236 65.22 -39.74 10.00
C ARG A 236 65.08 -40.82 8.92
N ALA A 237 65.87 -40.84 7.83
CA ALA A 237 67.34 -40.79 7.61
C ALA A 237 68.08 -42.09 7.95
N ALA A 238 68.30 -42.90 6.91
CA ALA A 238 69.37 -43.88 6.62
C ALA A 238 68.94 -44.51 5.26
N GLN A 239 69.66 -44.49 4.14
CA GLN A 239 71.04 -44.15 3.76
C GLN A 239 71.01 -43.28 2.50
#